data_AF-A0AAF0H968-F1
#
_entry.id   AF-A0AAF0H968-F1
#
_cell.length_a   1.000
_cell.length_b   1.000
_cell.length_c   1.000
_cell.angle_alpha   90.00
_cell.angle_beta   90.00
_cell.angle_gamma   90.00
#
_symmetry.space_group_name_H-M   'P 1'
#
loop_
_entity.id
_entity.type
_entity.pdbx_description
1 polymer ?
#
loop_
_entity_poly.entity_id
_entity_poly.type
_entity_poly.pdbx_seq_one_letter_code
_entity_poly.pdbx_strand_id
1 'polypeptide(L)'
;MKGWFRADTFSFKGQDLTLYEIARRVGMPPETLRNRVLNIGLTVDEAVAIDRLPPAGGVKAKRYWFRDEFLTIKQHAANAGCSEDALRARIIGDRVLETDEAREANSQFRDPPSNACLVTYKGKTQYIAEWSRELGIDQKTLAARLGHYQWSVEKALTTPVDQTRTMVHVRRRNRQCITRITIGFRRIRNQQIIHRISTACHRHHPQVTA
;
A
#
# COMPACT_ATOMS: atom_id res chain seq x y z
N MET A 1 1.73 40.84 12.80
CA MET A 1 2.75 40.83 13.87
C MET A 1 2.72 39.48 14.59
N LYS A 2 3.72 38.62 14.41
CA LYS A 2 4.06 37.54 15.38
C LYS A 2 5.58 37.39 15.38
N GLY A 3 6.16 37.63 16.55
CA GLY A 3 7.57 37.97 16.77
C GLY A 3 8.55 36.91 16.30
N TRP A 4 9.50 37.35 15.49
CA TRP A 4 10.76 36.66 15.27
C TRP A 4 11.77 37.13 16.34
N PHE A 5 12.63 36.20 16.77
CA PHE A 5 13.85 36.39 17.55
C PHE A 5 13.73 36.64 19.07
N ARG A 6 13.65 35.55 19.84
CA ARG A 6 14.71 35.29 20.81
C ARG A 6 15.58 34.19 20.22
N ALA A 7 16.79 34.54 19.82
CA ALA A 7 17.77 33.57 19.34
C ALA A 7 18.37 32.88 20.56
N ASP A 8 17.62 31.95 21.13
CA ASP A 8 18.15 31.09 22.20
C ASP A 8 19.40 30.40 21.65
N THR A 9 20.53 30.70 22.27
CA THR A 9 21.85 30.23 21.87
C THR A 9 22.18 29.00 22.71
N PHE A 10 22.61 27.93 22.05
CA PHE A 10 22.86 26.64 22.67
C PHE A 10 24.33 26.26 22.47
N SER A 11 24.96 25.76 23.52
CA SER A 11 26.33 25.27 23.42
C SER A 11 26.36 23.93 22.67
N PHE A 12 27.09 23.88 21.56
CA PHE A 12 27.28 22.68 20.75
C PHE A 12 28.73 22.60 20.29
N LYS A 13 29.43 21.52 20.67
CA LYS A 13 30.87 21.33 20.41
C LYS A 13 31.75 22.51 20.88
N GLY A 14 31.42 23.11 22.02
CA GLY A 14 32.18 24.22 22.61
C GLY A 14 31.99 25.58 21.93
N GLN A 15 30.96 25.72 21.09
CA GLN A 15 30.55 26.99 20.50
C GLN A 15 29.09 27.27 20.82
N ASP A 16 28.76 28.52 21.14
CA ASP A 16 27.38 28.95 21.35
C ASP A 16 26.76 29.31 20.00
N LEU A 17 25.80 28.49 19.57
CA LEU A 17 25.18 28.59 18.25
C LEU A 17 23.68 28.54 18.37
N THR A 18 22.99 29.09 17.37
CA THR A 18 21.54 28.90 17.26
C THR A 18 21.21 27.49 16.80
N LEU A 19 20.02 26.97 17.16
CA LEU A 19 19.54 25.68 16.66
C LEU A 19 19.52 25.62 15.12
N TYR A 20 19.30 26.76 14.46
CA TYR A 20 19.33 26.84 13.00
C TYR A 20 20.72 26.56 12.43
N GLU A 21 21.76 27.16 13.02
CA GLU A 21 23.15 26.97 12.61
C GLU A 21 23.63 25.56 12.92
N ILE A 22 23.25 25.02 14.08
CA ILE A 22 23.57 23.65 14.47
C ILE A 22 22.92 22.66 13.49
N ALA A 23 21.64 22.83 13.17
CA ALA A 23 20.92 21.98 12.24
C ALA A 23 21.56 22.00 10.83
N ARG A 24 21.93 23.18 10.33
CA ARG A 24 22.65 23.30 9.05
C ARG A 24 24.01 22.60 9.04
N ARG A 25 24.78 22.70 10.12
CA ARG A 25 26.10 22.05 10.23
C ARG A 25 26.01 20.52 10.27
N VAL A 26 24.97 19.99 10.90
CA VAL A 26 24.73 18.55 11.04
C VAL A 26 24.02 17.97 9.81
N GLY A 27 23.40 18.81 8.97
CA GLY A 27 22.60 18.37 7.82
C GLY A 27 21.19 17.93 8.20
N MET A 28 20.67 18.41 9.34
CA MET A 28 19.32 18.12 9.83
C MET A 28 18.36 19.28 9.47
N PRO A 29 17.07 19.03 9.18
CA PRO A 29 16.10 20.10 9.04
C PRO A 29 15.99 20.92 10.33
N PRO A 30 16.07 22.26 10.29
CA PRO A 30 16.04 23.12 11.49
C PRO A 30 14.81 22.91 12.38
N GLU A 31 13.65 22.67 11.76
CA GLU A 31 12.41 22.42 12.48
C GLU A 31 12.43 21.09 13.24
N THR A 32 13.14 20.07 12.71
CA THR A 32 13.32 18.79 13.39
C THR A 32 14.17 18.95 14.64
N LEU A 33 15.29 19.66 14.55
CA LEU A 33 16.15 19.91 15.71
C LEU A 33 15.41 20.78 16.75
N ARG A 34 14.69 21.81 16.29
CA ARG A 34 13.85 22.65 17.15
C ARG A 34 12.78 21.85 17.90
N ASN A 35 12.05 20.98 17.22
CA ASN A 35 11.03 20.13 17.83
C ASN A 35 11.65 19.18 18.89
N ARG A 36 12.82 18.59 18.59
CA ARG A 36 13.55 17.71 19.52
C ARG A 36 13.99 18.43 20.78
N VAL A 37 14.53 19.64 20.66
CA VAL A 37 15.05 20.40 21.80
C VAL A 37 13.94 21.10 22.58
N LEU A 38 13.06 21.83 21.91
CA LEU A 38 12.07 22.69 22.58
C LEU A 38 10.76 21.98 22.95
N ASN A 39 10.28 21.04 22.12
CA ASN A 39 8.97 20.40 22.37
C ASN A 39 9.11 19.05 23.09
N ILE A 40 10.21 18.32 22.87
CA ILE A 40 10.47 17.03 23.52
C ILE A 40 11.39 17.21 24.74
N GLY A 41 12.22 18.25 24.77
CA GLY A 41 13.11 18.56 25.89
C GLY A 41 14.46 17.83 25.85
N LEU A 42 14.90 17.39 24.67
CA LEU A 42 16.22 16.76 24.51
C LEU A 42 17.34 17.80 24.55
N THR A 43 18.52 17.39 25.03
CA THR A 43 19.72 18.20 24.85
C THR A 43 20.11 18.25 23.38
N VAL A 44 20.88 19.27 22.97
CA VAL A 44 21.27 19.43 21.55
C VAL A 44 22.07 18.24 21.05
N ASP A 45 23.00 17.72 21.87
CA ASP A 45 23.84 16.58 21.51
C ASP A 45 23.03 15.29 21.34
N GLU A 46 22.09 15.02 22.25
CA GLU A 46 21.16 13.89 22.14
C GLU A 46 20.23 14.04 20.93
N ALA A 47 19.72 15.26 20.70
CA ALA A 47 18.84 15.55 19.58
C ALA A 47 19.53 15.35 18.23
N VAL A 48 20.84 15.58 18.13
CA VAL A 48 21.64 15.33 16.93
C VAL A 48 21.98 13.85 16.77
N ALA A 49 22.26 13.13 17.85
CA ALA A 49 22.66 11.73 17.81
C ALA A 49 21.54 10.76 17.38
N ILE A 50 20.27 11.16 17.54
CA ILE A 50 19.12 10.32 17.18
C ILE A 50 18.88 10.37 15.66
N ASP A 51 19.26 9.31 14.94
CA ASP A 51 19.03 9.20 13.47
C ASP A 51 17.53 9.23 13.11
N ARG A 52 16.69 8.51 13.86
CA ARG A 52 15.22 8.58 13.77
C ARG A 52 14.61 8.64 15.15
N LEU A 53 13.91 9.74 15.42
CA LEU A 53 13.08 9.84 16.61
C LEU A 53 11.88 8.89 16.43
N PRO A 54 11.52 8.07 17.44
CA PRO A 54 10.24 7.37 17.39
C PRO A 54 9.12 8.39 17.18
N PRO A 55 8.09 8.07 16.38
CA PRO A 55 6.98 8.99 16.14
C PRO A 55 6.43 9.46 17.50
N ALA A 56 6.28 10.78 17.65
CA ALA A 56 5.84 11.41 18.88
C ALA A 56 4.48 10.80 19.29
N GLY A 57 4.52 9.93 20.30
CA GLY A 57 3.39 9.07 20.66
C GLY A 57 3.06 8.09 19.53
N GLY A 58 3.62 6.88 19.58
CA GLY A 58 3.06 5.77 18.80
C GLY A 58 1.56 5.77 19.04
N VAL A 59 0.77 5.95 17.98
CA VAL A 59 -0.70 5.99 18.06
C VAL A 59 -1.09 4.80 18.93
N LYS A 60 -1.54 5.06 20.16
CA LYS A 60 -1.90 3.98 21.09
C LYS A 60 -2.89 3.11 20.32
N ALA A 61 -2.53 1.85 20.11
CA ALA A 61 -3.33 0.96 19.28
C ALA A 61 -4.76 0.96 19.82
N LYS A 62 -5.73 1.32 18.95
CA LYS A 62 -7.14 1.39 19.34
C LYS A 62 -7.57 0.02 19.87
N ARG A 63 -8.26 0.03 21.01
CA ARG A 63 -8.76 -1.17 21.70
C ARG A 63 -10.24 -1.35 21.44
N TYR A 64 -10.68 -2.59 21.48
CA TYR A 64 -12.04 -2.98 21.15
C TYR A 64 -12.53 -4.02 22.14
N TRP A 65 -13.82 -3.99 22.43
CA TRP A 65 -14.49 -5.00 23.24
C TRP A 65 -14.71 -6.27 22.43
N PHE A 66 -14.32 -7.42 23.00
CA PHE A 66 -14.59 -8.75 22.47
C PHE A 66 -14.59 -9.75 23.65
N ARG A 67 -15.68 -10.52 23.82
CA ARG A 67 -15.86 -11.50 24.91
C ARG A 67 -15.51 -10.93 26.30
N ASP A 68 -16.01 -9.73 26.57
CA ASP A 68 -15.79 -8.98 27.82
C ASP A 68 -14.35 -8.48 28.07
N GLU A 69 -13.47 -8.58 27.06
CA GLU A 69 -12.09 -8.09 27.13
C GLU A 69 -11.87 -6.85 26.23
N PHE A 70 -11.21 -5.81 26.77
CA PHE A 70 -10.87 -4.57 26.04
C PHE A 70 -9.42 -4.57 25.58
N LEU A 71 -9.13 -5.32 24.52
CA LEU A 71 -7.79 -5.54 23.99
C LEU A 71 -7.62 -4.96 22.59
N THR A 72 -6.38 -5.02 22.10
CA THR A 72 -6.06 -4.65 20.71
C THR A 72 -6.49 -5.76 19.76
N ILE A 73 -6.73 -5.40 18.49
CA ILE A 73 -7.07 -6.39 17.43
C ILE A 73 -6.02 -7.50 17.34
N LYS A 74 -4.74 -7.16 17.52
CA LYS A 74 -3.63 -8.13 17.49
C LYS A 74 -3.72 -9.16 18.63
N GLN A 75 -4.09 -8.72 19.83
CA GLN A 75 -4.28 -9.61 20.98
C GLN A 75 -5.53 -10.48 20.81
N HIS A 76 -6.62 -9.91 20.32
CA HIS A 76 -7.83 -10.66 19.99
C HIS A 76 -7.59 -11.70 18.89
N ALA A 77 -6.83 -11.35 17.85
CA ALA A 77 -6.45 -12.27 16.77
C ALA A 77 -5.68 -13.49 17.30
N ALA A 78 -4.74 -13.25 18.24
CA ALA A 78 -3.98 -14.30 18.89
C ALA A 78 -4.85 -15.19 19.79
N ASN A 79 -5.74 -14.60 20.59
CA ASN A 79 -6.63 -15.34 21.50
C ASN A 79 -7.69 -16.16 20.75
N ALA A 80 -8.25 -15.61 19.67
CA ALA A 80 -9.29 -16.26 18.86
C ALA A 80 -8.72 -17.18 17.77
N GLY A 81 -7.39 -17.23 17.58
CA GLY A 81 -6.75 -18.05 16.55
C GLY A 81 -7.13 -17.67 15.12
N CYS A 82 -7.43 -16.39 14.86
CA CYS A 82 -7.88 -15.91 13.55
C CYS A 82 -7.01 -14.76 13.04
N SER A 83 -7.07 -14.49 11.72
CA SER A 83 -6.31 -13.39 11.11
C SER A 83 -6.85 -12.03 11.54
N GLU A 84 -5.97 -11.04 11.74
CA GLU A 84 -6.37 -9.66 12.08
C GLU A 84 -7.38 -9.07 11.10
N ASP A 85 -7.26 -9.39 9.80
CA ASP A 85 -8.17 -8.88 8.76
C ASP A 85 -9.60 -9.41 8.93
N ALA A 86 -9.75 -10.64 9.45
CA ALA A 86 -11.06 -11.22 9.76
C ALA A 86 -11.73 -10.50 10.93
N LEU A 87 -10.96 -9.99 11.91
CA LEU A 87 -11.51 -9.17 13.00
C LEU A 87 -11.79 -7.74 12.55
N ARG A 88 -10.93 -7.14 11.70
CA ARG A 88 -11.15 -5.79 11.15
C ARG A 88 -12.47 -5.70 10.39
N ALA A 89 -12.82 -6.73 9.63
CA ALA A 89 -14.08 -6.83 8.92
C ALA A 89 -15.34 -6.95 9.83
N ARG A 90 -15.15 -7.14 11.14
CA ARG A 90 -16.22 -7.38 12.13
C ARG A 90 -16.32 -6.26 13.18
N ILE A 91 -15.58 -5.15 13.00
CA ILE A 91 -15.62 -4.02 13.91
C ILE A 91 -16.82 -3.15 13.58
N ILE A 92 -17.69 -2.95 14.56
CA ILE A 92 -18.76 -1.94 14.53
C ILE A 92 -18.52 -1.00 15.71
N GLY A 93 -18.14 0.26 15.41
CA GLY A 93 -17.77 1.24 16.41
C GLY A 93 -16.55 0.81 17.23
N ASP A 94 -16.76 0.51 18.51
CA ASP A 94 -15.73 0.09 19.48
C ASP A 94 -15.85 -1.39 19.90
N ARG A 95 -16.69 -2.18 19.21
CA ARG A 95 -16.92 -3.60 19.49
C ARG A 95 -16.57 -4.47 18.28
N VAL A 96 -15.97 -5.63 18.54
CA VAL A 96 -15.74 -6.69 17.53
C VAL A 96 -16.84 -7.74 17.69
N LEU A 97 -17.55 -8.07 16.61
CA LEU A 97 -18.60 -9.09 16.60
C LEU A 97 -18.04 -10.51 16.58
N GLU A 98 -18.72 -11.45 17.24
CA GLU A 98 -18.38 -12.87 17.23
C GLU A 98 -18.66 -13.51 15.87
N THR A 99 -17.96 -14.60 15.52
CA THR A 99 -18.04 -15.27 14.21
C THR A 99 -19.45 -15.70 13.82
N ASP A 100 -20.25 -16.15 14.78
CA ASP A 100 -21.61 -16.64 14.52
C ASP A 100 -22.59 -15.46 14.46
N GLU A 101 -22.47 -14.46 15.35
CA GLU A 101 -23.21 -13.19 15.26
C GLU A 101 -22.92 -12.42 13.96
N ALA A 102 -21.66 -12.42 13.51
CA ALA A 102 -21.23 -11.78 12.26
C ALA A 102 -21.68 -12.54 11.01
N ARG A 103 -21.94 -13.85 11.10
CA ARG A 103 -22.54 -14.66 10.02
C ARG A 103 -24.03 -14.41 9.92
N GLU A 104 -24.75 -14.41 11.04
CA GLU A 104 -26.18 -14.13 11.12
C GLU A 104 -26.48 -12.69 10.62
N ALA A 105 -25.68 -11.71 11.04
CA ALA A 105 -25.82 -10.32 10.61
C ALA A 105 -25.49 -10.10 9.11
N ASN A 106 -24.45 -10.75 8.58
CA ASN A 106 -24.08 -10.65 7.16
C ASN A 106 -25.02 -11.41 6.20
N SER A 107 -25.79 -12.39 6.71
CA SER A 107 -26.78 -13.11 5.90
C SER A 107 -27.95 -12.22 5.49
N GLN A 108 -28.38 -11.33 6.40
CA GLN A 108 -29.51 -10.42 6.17
C GLN A 108 -29.09 -9.09 5.52
N PHE A 109 -27.86 -8.65 5.76
CA PHE A 109 -27.27 -7.48 5.09
C PHE A 109 -26.19 -7.92 4.11
N ARG A 110 -26.58 -8.12 2.85
CA ARG A 110 -25.60 -8.11 1.76
C ARG A 110 -25.12 -6.67 1.64
N ASP A 111 -23.97 -6.35 2.23
CA ASP A 111 -23.38 -5.02 2.07
C ASP A 111 -23.36 -4.67 0.59
N PRO A 112 -23.98 -3.54 0.17
CA PRO A 112 -23.92 -3.14 -1.21
C PRO A 112 -22.42 -2.99 -1.54
N PRO A 113 -21.90 -3.72 -2.57
CA PRO A 113 -20.52 -3.55 -2.96
C PRO A 113 -20.28 -2.06 -3.19
N SER A 114 -19.12 -1.51 -2.82
CA SER A 114 -18.84 -0.07 -2.81
C SER A 114 -19.07 0.68 -4.14
N ASN A 115 -19.45 -0.04 -5.21
CA ASN A 115 -19.87 0.45 -6.53
C ASN A 115 -21.31 -0.01 -6.90
N ALA A 116 -22.20 -0.13 -5.91
CA ALA A 116 -23.56 -0.64 -6.04
C ALA A 116 -24.50 0.34 -6.75
N CYS A 117 -24.34 0.48 -8.06
CA CYS A 117 -25.35 1.14 -8.89
C CYS A 117 -26.53 0.17 -9.12
N LEU A 118 -27.72 0.59 -8.70
CA LEU A 118 -28.98 -0.10 -8.98
C LEU A 118 -29.48 0.32 -10.36
N VAL A 119 -29.87 -0.67 -11.16
CA VAL A 119 -30.34 -0.47 -12.53
C VAL A 119 -31.67 -1.19 -12.70
N THR A 120 -32.70 -0.44 -13.10
CA THR A 120 -34.04 -0.95 -13.39
C THR A 120 -34.19 -1.21 -14.88
N TYR A 121 -34.51 -2.45 -15.23
CA TYR A 121 -34.79 -2.86 -16.61
C TYR A 121 -35.92 -3.90 -16.63
N LYS A 122 -36.92 -3.70 -17.50
CA LYS A 122 -38.11 -4.59 -17.64
C LYS A 122 -38.81 -4.92 -16.30
N GLY A 123 -38.97 -3.93 -15.43
CA GLY A 123 -39.64 -4.10 -14.13
C GLY A 123 -38.79 -4.82 -13.06
N LYS A 124 -37.55 -5.21 -13.37
CA LYS A 124 -36.61 -5.81 -12.42
C LYS A 124 -35.55 -4.77 -12.06
N THR A 125 -35.38 -4.49 -10.76
CA THR A 125 -34.31 -3.62 -10.24
C THR A 125 -33.23 -4.49 -9.63
N GLN A 126 -32.01 -4.43 -10.16
CA GLN A 126 -30.88 -5.20 -9.64
C GLN A 126 -29.60 -4.38 -9.65
N TYR A 127 -28.60 -4.82 -8.90
CA TYR A 127 -27.26 -4.24 -8.98
C TYR A 127 -26.59 -4.56 -10.32
N ILE A 128 -25.71 -3.66 -10.80
CA ILE A 128 -24.90 -3.93 -12.00
C ILE A 128 -24.13 -5.26 -11.88
N ALA A 129 -23.67 -5.62 -10.67
CA ALA A 129 -22.98 -6.91 -10.44
C ALA A 129 -23.88 -8.13 -10.70
N GLU A 130 -25.18 -8.02 -10.36
CA GLU A 130 -26.15 -9.08 -10.62
C GLU A 130 -26.51 -9.12 -12.11
N TRP A 131 -26.74 -7.97 -12.74
CA TRP A 131 -26.91 -7.88 -14.20
C TRP A 131 -25.71 -8.41 -14.98
N SER A 132 -24.49 -8.19 -14.47
CA SER A 132 -23.24 -8.71 -15.04
C SER A 132 -23.21 -10.23 -15.04
N ARG A 133 -23.62 -10.86 -13.93
CA ARG A 133 -23.72 -12.33 -13.80
C ARG A 133 -24.81 -12.90 -14.69
N GLU A 134 -25.98 -12.26 -14.73
CA GLU A 134 -27.14 -12.72 -15.49
C GLU A 134 -26.90 -12.63 -17.01
N LEU A 135 -26.22 -11.59 -17.49
CA LEU A 135 -26.00 -11.33 -18.91
C LEU A 135 -24.61 -11.76 -19.42
N GLY A 136 -23.70 -12.17 -18.53
CA GLY A 136 -22.33 -12.52 -18.89
C GLY A 136 -21.48 -11.34 -19.40
N ILE A 137 -21.90 -10.10 -19.12
CA ILE A 137 -21.21 -8.87 -19.51
C ILE A 137 -20.38 -8.39 -18.32
N ASP A 138 -19.09 -8.07 -18.52
CA ASP A 138 -18.23 -7.60 -17.44
C ASP A 138 -18.79 -6.33 -16.75
N GLN A 139 -18.75 -6.32 -15.41
CA GLN A 139 -19.30 -5.24 -14.58
C GLN A 139 -18.73 -3.87 -14.93
N LYS A 140 -17.41 -3.78 -15.22
CA LYS A 140 -16.77 -2.51 -15.60
C LYS A 140 -17.26 -2.04 -16.96
N THR A 141 -17.58 -2.96 -17.85
CA THR A 141 -18.14 -2.64 -19.17
C THR A 141 -19.55 -2.06 -19.04
N LEU A 142 -20.41 -2.66 -18.20
CA LEU A 142 -21.74 -2.10 -17.92
C LEU A 142 -21.64 -0.73 -17.24
N ALA A 143 -20.76 -0.57 -16.25
CA ALA A 143 -20.54 0.70 -15.58
C ALA A 143 -20.04 1.79 -16.56
N ALA A 144 -19.12 1.44 -17.47
CA ALA A 144 -18.64 2.37 -18.49
C ALA A 144 -19.73 2.74 -19.50
N ARG A 145 -20.56 1.78 -19.92
CA ARG A 145 -21.72 2.03 -20.80
C ARG A 145 -22.69 3.03 -20.20
N LEU A 146 -23.03 2.87 -18.92
CA LEU A 146 -23.99 3.74 -18.23
C LEU A 146 -23.40 5.08 -17.83
N GLY A 147 -22.16 5.11 -17.30
CA GLY A 147 -21.54 6.34 -16.79
C GLY A 147 -20.79 7.13 -17.87
N HIS A 148 -19.80 6.51 -18.50
CA HIS A 148 -18.91 7.20 -19.44
C HIS A 148 -19.53 7.40 -20.82
N TYR A 149 -20.22 6.40 -21.34
CA TYR A 149 -20.85 6.47 -22.66
C TYR A 149 -22.31 6.93 -22.62
N GLN A 150 -22.88 7.07 -21.41
CA GLN A 150 -24.25 7.54 -21.18
C GLN A 150 -25.30 6.80 -22.01
N TRP A 151 -25.11 5.49 -22.20
CA TRP A 151 -26.09 4.66 -22.90
C TRP A 151 -27.35 4.52 -22.05
N SER A 152 -28.50 4.41 -22.73
CA SER A 152 -29.72 3.99 -22.06
C SER A 152 -29.53 2.61 -21.44
N VAL A 153 -30.22 2.35 -20.33
CA VAL A 153 -30.16 1.07 -19.63
C VAL A 153 -30.42 -0.09 -20.57
N GLU A 154 -31.45 0.03 -21.41
CA GLU A 154 -31.79 -0.97 -22.40
C GLU A 154 -30.64 -1.24 -23.36
N LYS A 155 -30.04 -0.20 -23.95
CA LYS A 155 -28.93 -0.34 -24.88
C LYS A 155 -27.69 -0.92 -24.20
N ALA A 156 -27.41 -0.51 -22.96
CA ALA A 156 -26.28 -0.98 -22.17
C ALA A 156 -26.35 -2.49 -21.86
N LEU A 157 -27.55 -3.00 -21.58
CA LEU A 157 -27.78 -4.40 -21.22
C LEU A 157 -27.97 -5.32 -22.44
N THR A 158 -28.50 -4.81 -23.56
CA THR A 158 -28.80 -5.63 -24.75
C THR A 158 -27.66 -5.71 -25.77
N THR A 159 -26.74 -4.75 -25.78
CA THR A 159 -25.65 -4.74 -26.77
C THR A 159 -24.55 -5.74 -26.40
N PRO A 160 -24.19 -6.72 -27.25
CA PRO A 160 -23.12 -7.67 -26.95
C PRO A 160 -21.75 -6.98 -26.85
N VAL A 161 -20.84 -7.53 -26.05
CA VAL A 161 -19.45 -7.04 -25.97
C VAL A 161 -18.62 -7.81 -26.99
N ASP A 162 -17.84 -7.10 -27.80
CA ASP A 162 -16.88 -7.75 -28.70
C ASP A 162 -15.67 -8.27 -27.89
N GLN A 163 -15.74 -9.55 -27.53
CA GLN A 163 -14.72 -10.24 -26.74
C GLN A 163 -13.41 -10.45 -27.52
N THR A 164 -13.43 -10.32 -28.85
CA THR A 164 -12.24 -10.56 -29.68
C THR A 164 -11.16 -9.50 -29.47
N ARG A 165 -11.56 -8.24 -29.25
CA ARG A 165 -10.64 -7.11 -29.07
C ARG A 165 -9.85 -7.19 -27.75
N THR A 166 -10.49 -7.67 -26.67
CA THR A 166 -9.84 -7.83 -25.35
C THR A 166 -8.82 -8.97 -25.39
N MET A 167 -9.16 -10.10 -26.03
CA MET A 167 -8.27 -11.26 -26.15
C MET A 167 -7.01 -10.98 -26.98
N VAL A 168 -7.11 -10.15 -28.02
CA VAL A 168 -5.96 -9.74 -28.84
C VAL A 168 -4.93 -8.95 -28.00
N HIS A 169 -5.38 -8.04 -27.13
CA HIS A 169 -4.48 -7.27 -26.26
C HIS A 169 -3.80 -8.15 -25.21
N VAL A 170 -4.54 -9.06 -24.59
CA VAL A 170 -3.99 -10.03 -23.61
C VAL A 170 -2.95 -10.93 -24.26
N ARG A 171 -3.24 -11.50 -25.44
CA ARG A 171 -2.28 -12.31 -26.21
C ARG A 171 -1.02 -11.53 -26.56
N ARG A 172 -1.15 -10.27 -26.98
CA ARG A 172 -0.01 -9.38 -27.28
C ARG A 172 0.85 -9.13 -26.03
N ARG A 173 0.25 -8.84 -24.88
CA ARG A 173 0.95 -8.63 -23.61
C ARG A 173 1.69 -9.90 -23.16
N ASN A 174 1.02 -11.05 -23.22
CA ASN A 174 1.62 -12.33 -22.85
C ASN A 174 2.82 -12.67 -23.76
N ARG A 175 2.69 -12.43 -25.07
CA ARG A 175 3.81 -12.57 -26.03
C ARG A 175 5.00 -11.68 -25.67
N GLN A 176 4.76 -10.42 -25.27
CA GLN A 176 5.83 -9.50 -24.84
C GLN A 176 6.51 -9.97 -23.55
N CYS A 177 5.76 -10.47 -22.57
CA CYS A 177 6.31 -11.05 -21.35
C CYS A 177 7.20 -12.27 -21.65
N ILE A 178 6.71 -13.21 -22.46
CA ILE A 178 7.47 -14.41 -22.87
C ILE A 178 8.75 -14.02 -23.63
N THR A 179 8.67 -13.02 -24.51
CA THR A 179 9.84 -12.51 -25.26
C THR A 179 10.89 -11.92 -24.32
N ARG A 180 10.47 -11.10 -23.33
CA ARG A 180 11.37 -10.52 -22.32
C ARG A 180 12.05 -11.60 -21.47
N ILE A 181 11.30 -12.60 -21.04
CA ILE A 181 11.81 -13.74 -20.28
C ILE A 181 12.87 -14.49 -21.12
N THR A 182 12.58 -14.76 -22.39
CA THR A 182 13.48 -15.46 -23.31
C THR A 182 14.78 -14.68 -23.56
N ILE A 183 14.68 -13.37 -23.79
CA ILE A 183 15.85 -12.48 -23.96
C ILE A 183 16.67 -12.42 -22.68
N GLY A 184 16.02 -12.33 -21.51
CA GLY A 184 16.67 -12.36 -20.20
C GLY A 184 17.49 -13.64 -20.00
N PHE A 185 16.89 -14.81 -20.27
CA PHE A 185 17.60 -16.09 -20.18
C PHE A 185 18.78 -16.19 -21.15
N ARG A 186 18.64 -15.72 -22.39
CA ARG A 186 19.75 -15.66 -23.35
C ARG A 186 20.88 -14.75 -22.86
N ARG A 187 20.55 -13.60 -22.27
CA ARG A 187 21.53 -12.66 -21.72
C ARG A 187 22.32 -13.25 -20.55
N ILE A 188 21.63 -13.93 -19.62
CA ILE A 188 22.26 -14.59 -18.47
C ILE A 188 23.20 -15.71 -18.94
N ARG A 189 22.76 -16.55 -19.87
CA ARG A 189 23.59 -17.64 -20.41
C ARG A 189 24.83 -17.09 -21.14
N ASN A 190 24.68 -16.02 -21.93
CA ASN A 190 25.81 -15.37 -22.60
C ASN A 190 26.79 -14.74 -21.60
N GLN A 191 26.31 -14.12 -20.52
CA GLN A 191 27.17 -13.61 -19.44
C GLN A 191 27.97 -14.73 -18.77
N GLN A 192 27.34 -15.87 -18.50
CA GLN A 192 28.02 -17.03 -17.91
C GLN A 192 29.09 -17.62 -18.84
N ILE A 193 28.84 -17.66 -20.15
CA ILE A 193 29.82 -18.11 -21.14
C ILE A 193 31.01 -17.15 -21.21
N ILE A 194 30.75 -15.84 -21.30
CA ILE A 194 31.81 -14.81 -21.31
C ILE A 194 32.64 -14.88 -20.03
N HIS A 195 31.99 -15.03 -18.87
CA HIS A 195 32.69 -15.19 -17.59
C HIS A 195 33.60 -16.42 -17.60
N ARG A 196 33.10 -17.59 -18.06
CA ARG A 196 33.90 -18.82 -18.17
C ARG A 196 35.11 -18.67 -19.10
N ILE A 197 34.92 -18.04 -20.26
CA ILE A 197 36.02 -17.76 -21.21
C ILE A 197 37.06 -16.85 -20.54
N SER A 198 36.61 -15.77 -19.89
CA SER A 198 37.50 -14.85 -19.16
C SER A 198 38.27 -15.56 -18.04
N THR A 199 37.61 -16.41 -17.26
CA THR A 199 38.27 -17.15 -16.16
C THR A 199 39.28 -18.18 -16.69
N ALA A 200 39.02 -18.78 -17.85
CA ALA A 200 39.94 -19.71 -18.49
C ALA A 200 41.19 -19.00 -19.03
N CYS A 201 41.04 -17.82 -19.64
CA CYS A 201 42.19 -17.02 -20.13
C CYS A 201 43.12 -16.57 -18.98
N HIS A 202 42.58 -16.22 -17.82
CA HIS A 202 43.41 -15.81 -16.66
C HIS A 202 44.20 -16.97 -16.04
N ARG A 203 43.82 -18.24 -16.27
CA ARG A 203 44.55 -19.43 -15.79
C ARG A 203 45.71 -19.86 -16.70
N HIS A 204 45.91 -19.21 -17.85
CA HIS A 204 46.93 -19.56 -18.84
C HIS A 204 48.03 -18.50 -19.02
N HIS A 205 48.21 -17.60 -18.05
CA HIS A 205 49.44 -16.80 -17.96
C HIS A 205 50.48 -17.56 -17.11
N PRO A 206 51.43 -18.31 -17.70
CA PRO A 206 52.59 -18.77 -16.96
C PRO A 206 53.35 -17.53 -16.49
N GLN A 207 53.67 -17.49 -15.19
CA GLN A 207 54.57 -16.50 -14.61
C GLN A 207 55.90 -16.59 -15.39
N VAL A 208 56.13 -15.62 -16.27
CA VAL A 208 57.44 -15.43 -16.91
C VAL A 208 58.36 -14.97 -15.79
N THR A 209 59.01 -15.95 -15.17
CA THR A 209 60.09 -15.75 -14.22
C THR A 209 61.35 -15.47 -15.04
N ALA A 210 61.87 -14.25 -14.91
CA ALA A 210 63.20 -13.85 -15.31
C ALA A 210 63.90 -13.25 -14.09
#